data_AF-R4S7C9-F1
#
_entry.id   AF-R4S7C9-F1
#
_cell.length_a   1.000
_cell.length_b   1.000
_cell.length_c   1.000
_cell.angle_alpha   90.00
_cell.angle_beta   90.00
_cell.angle_gamma   90.00
#
_symmetry.space_group_name_H-M   'P 1'
#
loop_
_entity.id
_entity.type
_entity.pdbx_description
1 polymer ?
#
loop_
_entity_poly.entity_id
_entity_poly.type
_entity_poly.pdbx_seq_one_letter_code
_entity_poly.pdbx_strand_id
1 'polypeptide(L)'
;VYLRSRAPLVVNSNYYVMDFVFIQNTNIQAARLGNIVHAMIMYRRKLDREEIKPVMAQGIVPMCSSQMERMFNTTRIPGKESDLLQHLSDSRHVAVYHKGRFFKVWLYEGSQLLKPCDLEMQFQRILDDPSPPQPGEEKLAALTAGGRAEWAQARQAFFSSGKNKAALDAIERAAFFVALDEESPRYDPEDEASLSLYGKALLHGNCYNRWFDKSFTIIAFKNGQLGLNTEHAWADAPIIGHLWEFVLGTDTFHLGYTETGHCLGKPNPMLMAPQRLQWDIPEQCRAIIENSYQVAKALADDVVLYCFQFLPFGKGLIKKCRTSPDAFVQIALQLAHFRDRGKFCLTYEASMTRMFREGRTETVRSCTSESTAFVQAMVEGSHMKADLQDLFRKASKKHQNMYRLAMTGCGIDRHLFCLYLVSKYLGVSSPFLAEVLSEPWRLSTSQ
;
A
#
# COMPACT_ATOMS: atom_id res chain seq x y z
N VAL A 1 -10.43 -10.70 8.60
CA VAL A 1 -9.72 -9.42 8.87
C VAL A 1 -10.24 -8.32 7.95
N TYR A 2 -9.98 -8.35 6.64
CA TYR A 2 -10.25 -7.20 5.77
C TYR A 2 -11.70 -7.08 5.27
N LEU A 3 -12.22 -8.11 4.60
CA LEU A 3 -13.45 -8.00 3.79
C LEU A 3 -14.75 -7.82 4.59
N ARG A 4 -14.76 -8.11 5.89
CA ARG A 4 -15.90 -7.84 6.78
C ARG A 4 -15.77 -6.52 7.54
N SER A 5 -14.58 -5.91 7.59
CA SER A 5 -14.43 -4.59 8.19
C SER A 5 -15.24 -3.57 7.38
N ARG A 6 -16.07 -2.77 8.05
CA ARG A 6 -16.91 -1.73 7.44
C ARG A 6 -16.30 -0.33 7.54
N ALA A 7 -15.14 -0.20 8.19
CA ALA A 7 -14.44 1.07 8.26
C ALA A 7 -13.99 1.53 6.86
N PRO A 8 -13.96 2.85 6.61
CA PRO A 8 -13.36 3.46 5.42
C PRO A 8 -11.97 2.89 5.12
N LEU A 9 -11.65 2.61 3.85
CA LEU A 9 -10.36 1.99 3.48
C LEU A 9 -9.18 2.94 3.60
N VAL A 10 -9.41 4.20 3.21
CA VAL A 10 -8.43 5.28 3.32
C VAL A 10 -7.97 5.40 4.78
N VAL A 11 -6.67 5.51 5.01
CA VAL A 11 -6.01 5.54 6.34
C VAL A 11 -6.12 4.23 7.14
N ASN A 12 -7.32 3.65 7.30
CA ASN A 12 -7.54 2.53 8.23
C ASN A 12 -7.08 1.17 7.69
N SER A 13 -6.93 1.02 6.37
CA SER A 13 -6.54 -0.27 5.77
C SER A 13 -5.56 -0.15 4.62
N ASN A 14 -5.72 0.81 3.72
CA ASN A 14 -4.77 0.99 2.62
C ASN A 14 -3.45 1.52 3.16
N TYR A 15 -2.35 1.03 2.60
CA TYR A 15 -1.00 1.49 2.92
C TYR A 15 -0.35 2.11 1.68
N TYR A 16 0.75 2.83 1.88
CA TYR A 16 1.46 3.51 0.80
C TYR A 16 2.90 3.03 0.65
N VAL A 17 3.47 3.29 -0.53
CA VAL A 17 4.88 3.03 -0.86
C VAL A 17 5.44 4.28 -1.55
N MET A 18 6.57 4.80 -1.07
CA MET A 18 7.27 5.95 -1.66
C MET A 18 8.26 5.53 -2.76
N ASP A 19 8.55 6.45 -3.69
CA ASP A 19 9.67 6.34 -4.63
C ASP A 19 11.05 6.37 -3.93
N PHE A 20 12.13 6.21 -4.69
CA PHE A 20 13.48 6.53 -4.25
C PHE A 20 13.63 8.04 -4.06
N VAL A 21 13.47 8.48 -2.81
CA VAL A 21 13.47 9.90 -2.42
C VAL A 21 14.75 10.69 -2.74
N PHE A 22 15.86 10.01 -3.06
CA PHE A 22 17.14 10.65 -3.42
C PHE A 22 17.46 10.62 -4.92
N ILE A 23 16.61 9.97 -5.72
CA ILE A 23 16.86 9.76 -7.13
C ILE A 23 15.75 10.46 -7.91
N GLN A 24 16.14 11.28 -8.87
CA GLN A 24 15.21 11.90 -9.80
C GLN A 24 15.68 11.65 -11.22
N ASN A 25 14.99 10.75 -11.94
CA ASN A 25 15.39 10.40 -13.30
C ASN A 25 14.88 11.40 -14.35
N THR A 26 13.70 11.99 -14.13
CA THR A 26 13.12 13.03 -15.01
C THR A 26 12.14 13.90 -14.21
N ASN A 27 11.93 15.13 -14.68
CA ASN A 27 10.89 16.04 -14.19
C ASN A 27 9.58 15.94 -14.99
N ILE A 28 9.55 15.12 -16.05
CA ILE A 28 8.39 15.00 -16.94
C ILE A 28 7.47 13.90 -16.43
N GLN A 29 6.33 14.29 -15.85
CA GLN A 29 5.32 13.39 -15.28
C GLN A 29 4.90 12.27 -16.25
N ALA A 30 4.55 12.62 -17.50
CA ALA A 30 4.11 11.66 -18.50
C ALA A 30 5.23 10.68 -18.90
N ALA A 31 6.48 11.17 -19.04
CA ALA A 31 7.62 10.34 -19.39
C ALA A 31 7.95 9.35 -18.27
N ARG A 32 8.02 9.84 -17.02
CA ARG A 32 8.23 8.97 -15.87
C ARG A 32 7.18 7.86 -15.82
N LEU A 33 5.91 8.25 -15.92
CA LEU A 33 4.82 7.29 -15.88
C LEU A 33 4.86 6.30 -17.06
N GLY A 34 5.24 6.74 -18.26
CA GLY A 34 5.41 5.89 -19.44
C GLY A 34 6.37 4.72 -19.22
N ASN A 35 7.59 5.02 -18.72
CA ASN A 35 8.57 3.99 -18.37
C ASN A 35 8.05 3.05 -17.28
N ILE A 36 7.47 3.60 -16.21
CA ILE A 36 7.03 2.84 -15.04
C ILE A 36 5.89 1.88 -15.38
N VAL A 37 4.88 2.36 -16.12
CA VAL A 37 3.77 1.52 -16.58
C VAL A 37 4.29 0.41 -17.51
N HIS A 38 5.23 0.73 -18.41
CA HIS A 38 5.87 -0.28 -19.24
C HIS A 38 6.59 -1.36 -18.40
N ALA A 39 7.39 -0.94 -17.42
CA ALA A 39 8.10 -1.85 -16.51
C ALA A 39 7.15 -2.71 -15.66
N MET A 40 6.05 -2.14 -15.16
CA MET A 40 5.02 -2.90 -14.43
C MET A 40 4.40 -4.00 -15.30
N ILE A 41 4.12 -3.72 -16.58
CA ILE A 41 3.57 -4.73 -17.48
C ILE A 41 4.61 -5.76 -17.91
N MET A 42 5.90 -5.39 -18.00
CA MET A 42 6.97 -6.38 -18.15
C MET A 42 7.03 -7.32 -16.94
N TYR A 43 6.93 -6.79 -15.72
CA TYR A 43 6.84 -7.60 -14.51
C TYR A 43 5.63 -8.53 -14.54
N ARG A 44 4.44 -7.99 -14.87
CA ARG A 44 3.21 -8.79 -15.00
C ARG A 44 3.38 -9.93 -16.00
N ARG A 45 3.98 -9.68 -17.17
CA ARG A 45 4.25 -10.73 -18.17
C ARG A 45 5.19 -11.82 -17.64
N LYS A 46 6.17 -11.46 -16.81
CA LYS A 46 7.04 -12.45 -16.14
C LYS A 46 6.26 -13.27 -15.14
N LEU A 47 5.36 -12.64 -14.38
CA LEU A 47 4.48 -13.32 -13.45
C LEU A 47 3.54 -14.30 -14.18
N ASP A 48 2.86 -13.85 -15.22
CA ASP A 48 1.92 -14.66 -16.02
C ASP A 48 2.59 -15.86 -16.70
N ARG A 49 3.90 -15.77 -16.97
CA ARG A 49 4.73 -16.83 -17.56
C ARG A 49 5.48 -17.66 -16.53
N GLU A 50 5.26 -17.40 -15.24
CA GLU A 50 5.94 -18.07 -14.13
C GLU A 50 7.49 -17.94 -14.20
N GLU A 51 7.98 -16.84 -14.76
CA GLU A 51 9.42 -16.54 -14.89
C GLU A 51 10.02 -15.86 -13.64
N ILE A 52 9.17 -15.45 -12.68
CA ILE A 52 9.63 -14.85 -11.42
C ILE A 52 10.07 -15.95 -10.48
N LYS A 53 11.36 -15.93 -10.12
CA LYS A 53 11.91 -16.92 -9.19
C LYS A 53 11.26 -16.79 -7.81
N PRO A 54 10.94 -17.92 -7.13
CA PRO A 54 10.46 -17.88 -5.76
C PRO A 54 11.43 -17.17 -4.83
N VAL A 55 10.89 -16.38 -3.90
CA VAL A 55 11.69 -15.79 -2.83
C VAL A 55 12.07 -16.88 -1.85
N MET A 56 13.35 -17.00 -1.51
CA MET A 56 13.88 -18.06 -0.66
C MET A 56 14.19 -17.52 0.75
N ALA A 57 13.57 -18.08 1.79
CA ALA A 57 13.94 -17.83 3.17
C ALA A 57 15.35 -18.39 3.45
N GLN A 58 16.27 -17.51 3.84
CA GLN A 58 17.70 -17.81 4.04
C GLN A 58 18.38 -18.48 2.83
N GLY A 59 17.82 -18.35 1.61
CA GLY A 59 18.33 -19.03 0.43
C GLY A 59 18.03 -20.53 0.36
N ILE A 60 17.25 -21.08 1.30
CA ILE A 60 17.05 -22.53 1.45
C ILE A 60 15.59 -22.93 1.24
N VAL A 61 14.66 -22.27 1.92
CA VAL A 61 13.25 -22.67 1.92
C VAL A 61 12.44 -21.75 1.00
N PRO A 62 11.71 -22.26 -0.01
CA PRO A 62 10.88 -21.43 -0.86
C PRO A 62 9.70 -20.86 -0.08
N MET A 63 9.40 -19.58 -0.30
CA MET A 63 8.22 -18.91 0.24
C MET A 63 7.09 -18.90 -0.79
N CYS A 64 5.85 -19.05 -0.32
CA CYS A 64 4.64 -19.05 -1.12
C CYS A 64 4.48 -17.75 -1.91
N SER A 65 4.12 -17.88 -3.19
CA SER A 65 3.92 -16.76 -4.13
C SER A 65 2.45 -16.46 -4.44
N SER A 66 1.49 -17.15 -3.81
CA SER A 66 0.04 -17.01 -4.10
C SER A 66 -0.47 -15.57 -4.06
N GLN A 67 0.11 -14.72 -3.20
CA GLN A 67 -0.25 -13.30 -3.12
C GLN A 67 0.13 -12.52 -4.38
N MET A 68 1.17 -12.94 -5.12
CA MET A 68 1.64 -12.25 -6.33
C MET A 68 0.61 -12.31 -7.46
N GLU A 69 -0.12 -13.43 -7.59
CA GLU A 69 -1.13 -13.64 -8.63
C GLU A 69 -2.20 -12.53 -8.63
N ARG A 70 -2.55 -12.03 -7.45
CA ARG A 70 -3.62 -11.03 -7.26
C ARG A 70 -3.13 -9.58 -7.36
N MET A 71 -1.86 -9.35 -7.68
CA MET A 71 -1.27 -8.02 -7.72
C MET A 71 -1.90 -7.13 -8.78
N PHE A 72 -2.07 -7.67 -9.99
CA PHE A 72 -2.71 -6.97 -11.10
C PHE A 72 -4.13 -7.46 -11.28
N ASN A 73 -4.93 -6.67 -12.02
CA ASN A 73 -6.26 -7.05 -12.49
C ASN A 73 -7.24 -7.35 -11.33
N THR A 74 -6.95 -6.81 -10.14
CA THR A 74 -7.71 -7.08 -8.92
C THR A 74 -8.35 -5.80 -8.41
N THR A 75 -9.61 -5.90 -8.01
CA THR A 75 -10.40 -4.83 -7.40
C THR A 75 -11.25 -5.40 -6.27
N ARG A 76 -11.34 -4.68 -5.16
CA ARG A 76 -12.27 -4.95 -4.07
C ARG A 76 -13.64 -4.39 -4.41
N ILE A 77 -14.66 -5.24 -4.45
CA ILE A 77 -16.04 -4.85 -4.71
C ILE A 77 -16.76 -4.66 -3.37
N PRO A 78 -17.35 -3.47 -3.11
CA PRO A 78 -18.06 -3.21 -1.87
C PRO A 78 -19.33 -4.07 -1.77
N GLY A 79 -19.62 -4.57 -0.57
CA GLY A 79 -20.90 -5.21 -0.25
C GLY A 79 -21.49 -4.65 1.03
N LYS A 80 -22.79 -4.88 1.26
CA LYS A 80 -23.50 -4.33 2.43
C LYS A 80 -22.89 -4.82 3.75
N GLU A 81 -22.65 -6.13 3.85
CA GLU A 81 -22.12 -6.78 5.05
C GLU A 81 -20.65 -7.24 4.90
N SER A 82 -20.28 -7.65 3.69
CA SER A 82 -18.94 -8.11 3.37
C SER A 82 -18.61 -7.71 1.93
N ASP A 83 -17.36 -7.29 1.73
CA ASP A 83 -16.80 -7.02 0.42
C ASP A 83 -16.29 -8.33 -0.22
N LEU A 84 -15.94 -8.24 -1.49
CA LEU A 84 -15.40 -9.32 -2.33
C LEU A 84 -14.10 -8.84 -2.97
N LEU A 85 -13.08 -9.69 -3.08
CA LEU A 85 -11.97 -9.46 -4.02
C LEU A 85 -12.29 -10.11 -5.36
N GLN A 86 -12.40 -9.29 -6.40
CA GLN A 86 -12.50 -9.76 -7.78
C GLN A 86 -11.12 -9.69 -8.43
N HIS A 87 -10.66 -10.82 -8.96
CA HIS A 87 -9.44 -10.93 -9.75
C HIS A 87 -9.78 -11.44 -11.15
N LEU A 88 -9.19 -10.83 -12.18
CA LEU A 88 -9.45 -11.15 -13.58
C LEU A 88 -8.14 -11.51 -14.31
N SER A 89 -8.22 -12.32 -15.36
CA SER A 89 -7.05 -12.81 -16.09
C SER A 89 -6.69 -11.99 -17.34
N ASP A 90 -7.58 -11.12 -17.83
CA ASP A 90 -7.55 -10.59 -19.19
C ASP A 90 -7.50 -9.05 -19.29
N SER A 91 -7.02 -8.34 -18.25
CA SER A 91 -6.96 -6.87 -18.28
C SER A 91 -5.87 -6.35 -19.23
N ARG A 92 -6.26 -5.50 -20.18
CA ARG A 92 -5.37 -4.96 -21.24
C ARG A 92 -5.25 -3.44 -21.24
N HIS A 93 -5.77 -2.78 -20.22
CA HIS A 93 -5.76 -1.33 -20.07
C HIS A 93 -5.53 -0.93 -18.62
N VAL A 94 -5.16 0.33 -18.41
CA VAL A 94 -5.22 1.01 -17.11
C VAL A 94 -6.37 2.01 -17.09
N ALA A 95 -6.90 2.28 -15.90
CA ALA A 95 -7.80 3.40 -15.68
C ALA A 95 -7.00 4.57 -15.09
N VAL A 96 -7.19 5.76 -15.65
CA VAL A 96 -6.41 6.96 -15.31
C VAL A 96 -7.34 8.04 -14.79
N TYR A 97 -6.96 8.66 -13.69
CA TYR A 97 -7.58 9.87 -13.14
C TYR A 97 -6.67 11.08 -13.35
N HIS A 98 -7.25 12.19 -13.80
CA HIS A 98 -6.58 13.50 -13.83
C HIS A 98 -7.60 14.64 -13.74
N LYS A 99 -7.40 15.61 -12.83
CA LYS A 99 -8.27 16.81 -12.70
C LYS A 99 -9.77 16.48 -12.68
N GLY A 100 -10.18 15.50 -11.87
CA GLY A 100 -11.58 15.12 -11.74
C GLY A 100 -12.16 14.28 -12.88
N ARG A 101 -11.32 13.73 -13.76
CA ARG A 101 -11.74 13.06 -14.99
C ARG A 101 -11.12 11.68 -15.10
N PHE A 102 -11.91 10.74 -15.62
CA PHE A 102 -11.48 9.34 -15.80
C PHE A 102 -11.29 8.98 -17.27
N PHE A 103 -10.23 8.23 -17.53
CA PHE A 103 -9.84 7.77 -18.85
C PHE A 103 -9.46 6.30 -18.82
N LYS A 104 -9.60 5.64 -19.97
CA LYS A 104 -9.08 4.31 -20.23
C LYS A 104 -7.93 4.41 -21.22
N VAL A 105 -6.77 3.87 -20.84
CA VAL A 105 -5.57 3.80 -21.67
C VAL A 105 -5.23 2.35 -21.93
N TRP A 106 -5.25 1.94 -23.19
CA TRP A 106 -4.82 0.60 -23.60
C TRP A 106 -3.31 0.45 -23.40
N LEU A 107 -2.89 -0.74 -22.96
CA LEU A 107 -1.48 -1.08 -22.75
C LEU A 107 -0.86 -1.77 -23.96
N TYR A 108 -1.68 -2.13 -24.96
CA TYR A 108 -1.26 -2.95 -26.09
C TYR A 108 -1.88 -2.43 -27.39
N GLU A 109 -1.13 -2.59 -28.48
CA GLU A 109 -1.62 -2.50 -29.87
C GLU A 109 -1.53 -3.91 -30.48
N GLY A 110 -2.66 -4.49 -30.90
CA GLY A 110 -2.68 -5.90 -31.32
C GLY A 110 -2.24 -6.82 -30.17
N SER A 111 -1.14 -7.55 -30.29
CA SER A 111 -0.52 -8.33 -29.21
C SER A 111 0.73 -7.68 -28.61
N GLN A 112 1.15 -6.53 -29.15
CA GLN A 112 2.39 -5.85 -28.77
C GLN A 112 2.14 -4.89 -27.62
N LEU A 113 2.99 -4.97 -26.59
CA LEU A 113 3.02 -4.00 -25.49
C LEU A 113 3.46 -2.64 -26.04
N LEU A 114 2.73 -1.58 -25.68
CA LEU A 114 3.12 -0.21 -26.05
C LEU A 114 4.50 0.13 -25.49
N LYS A 115 5.30 0.86 -26.28
CA LYS A 115 6.63 1.32 -25.84
C LYS A 115 6.47 2.44 -24.81
N PRO A 116 7.51 2.72 -24.02
CA PRO A 116 7.44 3.82 -23.06
C PRO A 116 7.09 5.18 -23.67
N CYS A 117 7.67 5.53 -24.83
CA CYS A 117 7.35 6.77 -25.54
C CYS A 117 5.91 6.83 -26.06
N ASP A 118 5.31 5.68 -26.43
CA ASP A 118 3.90 5.59 -26.81
C ASP A 118 2.99 5.85 -25.59
N LEU A 119 3.32 5.23 -24.45
CA LEU A 119 2.60 5.43 -23.19
C LEU A 119 2.72 6.87 -22.69
N GLU A 120 3.91 7.45 -22.75
CA GLU A 120 4.14 8.86 -22.45
C GLU A 120 3.23 9.75 -23.30
N MET A 121 3.19 9.56 -24.62
CA MET A 121 2.31 10.32 -25.50
C MET A 121 0.83 10.17 -25.10
N GLN A 122 0.39 8.97 -24.72
CA GLN A 122 -0.99 8.74 -24.27
C GLN A 122 -1.29 9.46 -22.95
N PHE A 123 -0.36 9.48 -21.98
CA PHE A 123 -0.55 10.23 -20.74
C PHE A 123 -0.47 11.73 -20.96
N GLN A 124 0.40 12.21 -21.84
CA GLN A 124 0.49 13.62 -22.21
C GLN A 124 -0.83 14.11 -22.85
N ARG A 125 -1.45 13.30 -23.72
CA ARG A 125 -2.79 13.58 -24.26
C ARG A 125 -3.86 13.78 -23.18
N ILE A 126 -3.74 13.12 -22.02
CA ILE A 126 -4.67 13.31 -20.88
C ILE A 126 -4.35 14.61 -20.13
N LEU A 127 -3.06 14.89 -19.91
CA LEU A 127 -2.61 16.12 -19.25
C LEU A 127 -3.02 17.37 -20.04
N ASP A 128 -2.93 17.30 -21.37
CA ASP A 128 -3.25 18.38 -22.29
C ASP A 128 -4.75 18.50 -22.62
N ASP A 129 -5.57 17.52 -22.23
CA ASP A 129 -7.02 17.54 -22.48
C ASP A 129 -7.66 18.70 -21.69
N PRO A 130 -8.31 19.68 -22.36
CA PRO A 130 -8.89 20.85 -21.70
C PRO A 130 -10.33 20.63 -21.22
N SER A 131 -10.94 19.47 -21.48
CA SER A 131 -12.34 19.21 -21.13
C SER A 131 -12.59 19.31 -19.63
N PRO A 132 -13.72 19.90 -19.17
CA PRO A 132 -14.06 19.90 -17.76
C PRO A 132 -14.53 18.50 -17.29
N PRO A 133 -14.51 18.22 -15.98
CA PRO A 133 -15.20 17.06 -15.42
C PRO A 133 -16.71 17.15 -15.66
N GLN A 134 -17.37 16.00 -15.82
CA GLN A 134 -18.84 15.95 -15.85
C GLN A 134 -19.40 16.29 -14.45
N PRO A 135 -20.67 16.73 -14.35
CA PRO A 135 -21.28 17.03 -13.05
C PRO A 135 -21.16 15.86 -12.07
N GLY A 136 -20.50 16.10 -10.92
CA GLY A 136 -20.28 15.08 -9.89
C GLY A 136 -19.08 14.15 -10.10
N GLU A 137 -18.43 14.20 -11.27
CA GLU A 137 -17.32 13.30 -11.60
C GLU A 137 -16.06 13.63 -10.80
N GLU A 138 -15.83 14.90 -10.53
CA GLU A 138 -14.58 15.39 -9.93
C GLU A 138 -14.21 14.63 -8.65
N LYS A 139 -15.19 14.42 -7.77
CA LYS A 139 -15.01 13.73 -6.50
C LYS A 139 -15.50 12.29 -6.52
N LEU A 140 -15.86 11.73 -7.67
CA LEU A 140 -16.53 10.43 -7.78
C LEU A 140 -15.83 9.30 -7.00
N ALA A 141 -14.49 9.25 -7.03
CA ALA A 141 -13.74 8.19 -6.36
C ALA A 141 -13.78 8.30 -4.82
N ALA A 142 -14.27 9.40 -4.24
CA ALA A 142 -14.52 9.53 -2.80
C ALA A 142 -15.47 8.45 -2.28
N LEU A 143 -16.35 7.90 -3.13
CA LEU A 143 -17.17 6.74 -2.80
C LEU A 143 -16.33 5.55 -2.35
N THR A 144 -15.15 5.34 -2.94
CA THR A 144 -14.23 4.25 -2.54
C THR A 144 -13.47 4.55 -1.24
N ALA A 145 -13.36 5.83 -0.88
CA ALA A 145 -12.67 6.31 0.31
C ALA A 145 -13.55 6.24 1.56
N GLY A 146 -14.85 6.52 1.42
CA GLY A 146 -15.82 6.60 2.52
C GLY A 146 -16.31 5.24 3.06
N GLY A 147 -17.53 5.26 3.62
CA GLY A 147 -18.15 4.08 4.25
C GLY A 147 -18.45 2.94 3.27
N ARG A 148 -18.14 1.70 3.68
CA ARG A 148 -18.20 0.53 2.79
C ARG A 148 -19.63 0.14 2.40
N ALA A 149 -20.56 0.25 3.35
CA ALA A 149 -21.97 -0.10 3.13
C ALA A 149 -22.69 0.95 2.28
N GLU A 150 -22.36 2.22 2.48
CA GLU A 150 -22.85 3.36 1.71
C GLU A 150 -22.36 3.27 0.27
N TRP A 151 -21.07 2.94 0.08
CA TRP A 151 -20.52 2.68 -1.25
C TRP A 151 -21.23 1.51 -1.93
N ALA A 152 -21.44 0.39 -1.23
CA ALA A 152 -22.17 -0.75 -1.79
C ALA A 152 -23.58 -0.37 -2.28
N GLN A 153 -24.30 0.44 -1.50
CA GLN A 153 -25.65 0.91 -1.85
C GLN A 153 -25.63 1.85 -3.05
N ALA A 154 -24.72 2.83 -3.07
CA ALA A 154 -24.57 3.76 -4.18
C ALA A 154 -24.17 3.03 -5.48
N ARG A 155 -23.24 2.07 -5.39
CA ARG A 155 -22.85 1.20 -6.51
C ARG A 155 -24.05 0.49 -7.12
N GLN A 156 -24.89 -0.12 -6.28
CA GLN A 156 -26.10 -0.82 -6.73
C GLN A 156 -27.11 0.13 -7.38
N ALA A 157 -27.35 1.29 -6.77
CA ALA A 157 -28.38 2.23 -7.23
C ALA A 157 -28.00 2.98 -8.52
N PHE A 158 -26.74 3.39 -8.66
CA PHE A 158 -26.34 4.34 -9.71
C PHE A 158 -25.35 3.77 -10.74
N PHE A 159 -24.69 2.65 -10.46
CA PHE A 159 -23.62 2.10 -11.31
C PHE A 159 -23.91 0.70 -11.85
N SER A 160 -25.16 0.24 -11.76
CA SER A 160 -25.58 -1.10 -12.19
C SER A 160 -26.02 -1.20 -13.65
N SER A 161 -26.24 -0.06 -14.33
CA SER A 161 -26.62 -0.02 -15.76
C SER A 161 -26.03 1.17 -16.52
N GLY A 162 -26.18 1.16 -17.85
CA GLY A 162 -25.90 2.31 -18.71
C GLY A 162 -24.42 2.73 -18.75
N LYS A 163 -24.21 4.04 -18.95
CA LYS A 163 -22.87 4.65 -19.07
C LYS A 163 -22.04 4.45 -17.80
N ASN A 164 -22.66 4.62 -16.62
CA ASN A 164 -21.99 4.45 -15.33
C ASN A 164 -21.46 3.03 -15.13
N LYS A 165 -22.25 2.01 -15.48
CA LYS A 165 -21.79 0.62 -15.41
C LYS A 165 -20.61 0.38 -16.34
N ALA A 166 -20.69 0.83 -17.59
CA ALA A 166 -19.61 0.66 -18.56
C ALA A 166 -18.31 1.37 -18.11
N ALA A 167 -18.42 2.56 -17.52
CA ALA A 167 -17.29 3.31 -16.98
C ALA A 167 -16.72 2.67 -15.71
N LEU A 168 -17.57 2.22 -14.78
CA LEU A 168 -17.13 1.50 -13.58
C LEU A 168 -16.47 0.17 -13.94
N ASP A 169 -17.04 -0.60 -14.88
CA ASP A 169 -16.44 -1.84 -15.41
C ASP A 169 -15.06 -1.56 -16.03
N ALA A 170 -14.87 -0.43 -16.72
CA ALA A 170 -13.56 -0.02 -17.21
C ALA A 170 -12.55 0.21 -16.07
N ILE A 171 -12.95 0.74 -14.91
CA ILE A 171 -12.07 0.92 -13.76
C ILE A 171 -11.80 -0.42 -13.04
N GLU A 172 -12.86 -1.16 -12.72
CA GLU A 172 -12.78 -2.42 -11.97
C GLU A 172 -12.01 -3.49 -12.76
N ARG A 173 -12.13 -3.53 -14.09
CA ARG A 173 -11.37 -4.44 -14.97
C ARG A 173 -9.98 -3.95 -15.38
N ALA A 174 -9.55 -2.76 -14.99
CA ALA A 174 -8.21 -2.27 -15.32
C ALA A 174 -7.10 -3.15 -14.71
N ALA A 175 -5.90 -3.14 -15.28
CA ALA A 175 -4.75 -3.84 -14.70
C ALA A 175 -4.37 -3.26 -13.34
N PHE A 176 -4.40 -1.95 -13.22
CA PHE A 176 -4.25 -1.15 -12.00
C PHE A 176 -4.79 0.26 -12.29
N PHE A 177 -4.83 1.11 -11.26
CA PHE A 177 -5.31 2.48 -11.38
C PHE A 177 -4.13 3.45 -11.42
N VAL A 178 -4.25 4.54 -12.16
CA VAL A 178 -3.24 5.58 -12.31
C VAL A 178 -3.85 6.91 -11.87
N ALA A 179 -3.16 7.63 -11.00
CA ALA A 179 -3.49 9.00 -10.64
C ALA A 179 -2.40 9.95 -11.17
N LEU A 180 -2.74 10.78 -12.16
CA LEU A 180 -1.92 11.91 -12.60
C LEU A 180 -2.21 13.08 -11.65
N ASP A 181 -1.41 13.18 -10.60
CA ASP A 181 -1.56 14.15 -9.54
C ASP A 181 -0.98 15.52 -9.93
N GLU A 182 -1.56 16.58 -9.40
CA GLU A 182 -1.18 17.96 -9.69
C GLU A 182 -0.19 18.50 -8.65
N GLU A 183 -0.12 17.85 -7.50
CA GLU A 183 0.86 18.17 -6.47
C GLU A 183 2.28 17.81 -6.92
N SER A 184 3.26 18.33 -6.17
CA SER A 184 4.68 18.09 -6.42
C SER A 184 5.44 17.87 -5.11
N PRO A 185 4.99 16.93 -4.24
CA PRO A 185 5.77 16.58 -3.07
C PRO A 185 7.14 16.05 -3.53
N ARG A 186 8.17 16.39 -2.78
CA ARG A 186 9.53 15.88 -2.97
C ARG A 186 10.20 15.86 -1.61
N TYR A 187 11.17 14.97 -1.44
CA TYR A 187 12.05 15.08 -0.28
C TYR A 187 12.89 16.35 -0.40
N ASP A 188 12.93 17.12 0.68
CA ASP A 188 13.78 18.27 0.85
C ASP A 188 14.51 18.12 2.20
N PRO A 189 15.84 17.97 2.23
CA PRO A 189 16.58 17.78 3.47
C PRO A 189 16.51 19.00 4.41
N GLU A 190 16.17 20.18 3.89
CA GLU A 190 16.02 21.41 4.67
C GLU A 190 14.60 21.59 5.23
N ASP A 191 13.65 20.75 4.81
CA ASP A 191 12.27 20.73 5.31
C ASP A 191 11.94 19.36 5.92
N GLU A 192 11.96 19.28 7.25
CA GLU A 192 11.63 18.07 8.00
C GLU A 192 10.20 17.55 7.71
N ALA A 193 9.28 18.42 7.28
CA ALA A 193 7.93 18.02 6.95
C ALA A 193 7.81 17.36 5.56
N SER A 194 8.81 17.54 4.68
CA SER A 194 8.73 17.15 3.27
C SER A 194 8.40 15.66 3.04
N LEU A 195 9.06 14.75 3.76
CA LEU A 195 8.76 13.30 3.69
C LEU A 195 7.38 12.97 4.26
N SER A 196 6.99 13.65 5.31
CA SER A 196 5.69 13.44 5.96
C SER A 196 4.55 13.90 5.04
N LEU A 197 4.71 15.04 4.38
CA LEU A 197 3.79 15.55 3.36
C LEU A 197 3.72 14.60 2.16
N TYR A 198 4.86 14.10 1.70
CA TYR A 198 4.90 13.10 0.63
C TYR A 198 4.16 11.81 1.03
N GLY A 199 4.39 11.30 2.25
CA GLY A 199 3.67 10.15 2.77
C GLY A 199 2.16 10.35 2.85
N LYS A 200 1.70 11.54 3.28
CA LYS A 200 0.27 11.89 3.31
C LYS A 200 -0.34 11.95 1.91
N ALA A 201 0.36 12.57 0.96
CA ALA A 201 -0.06 12.66 -0.43
C ALA A 201 -0.24 11.26 -1.07
N LEU A 202 0.59 10.28 -0.67
CA LEU A 202 0.47 8.89 -1.12
C LEU A 202 -0.62 8.10 -0.36
N LEU A 203 -0.74 8.31 0.95
CA LEU A 203 -1.66 7.57 1.82
C LEU A 203 -3.13 7.88 1.52
N HIS A 204 -3.48 9.17 1.47
CA HIS A 204 -4.87 9.59 1.30
C HIS A 204 -5.06 10.61 0.16
N GLY A 205 -4.00 11.32 -0.26
CA GLY A 205 -4.12 12.37 -1.25
C GLY A 205 -5.24 13.35 -0.90
N ASN A 206 -6.09 13.67 -1.87
CA ASN A 206 -7.26 14.51 -1.69
C ASN A 206 -8.54 13.72 -1.37
N CYS A 207 -8.43 12.43 -1.04
CA CYS A 207 -9.53 11.51 -0.77
C CYS A 207 -10.47 11.21 -1.95
N TYR A 208 -10.24 11.78 -3.13
CA TYR A 208 -11.01 11.50 -4.36
C TYR A 208 -10.15 11.31 -5.62
N ASN A 209 -8.84 11.48 -5.52
CA ASN A 209 -7.90 11.31 -6.62
C ASN A 209 -7.19 9.93 -6.61
N ARG A 210 -7.77 8.95 -5.90
CA ARG A 210 -7.32 7.56 -5.80
C ARG A 210 -8.53 6.64 -5.94
N TRP A 211 -8.31 5.42 -6.41
CA TRP A 211 -9.33 4.37 -6.35
C TRP A 211 -8.94 3.35 -5.29
N PHE A 212 -9.37 3.58 -4.04
CA PHE A 212 -8.94 2.82 -2.85
C PHE A 212 -9.37 1.34 -2.86
N ASP A 213 -10.29 0.99 -3.75
CA ASP A 213 -10.70 -0.39 -3.99
C ASP A 213 -9.76 -1.15 -4.94
N LYS A 214 -8.93 -0.45 -5.71
CA LYS A 214 -8.01 -1.11 -6.65
C LYS A 214 -6.89 -1.76 -5.87
N SER A 215 -6.47 -2.96 -6.30
CA SER A 215 -5.27 -3.64 -5.77
C SER A 215 -4.14 -2.67 -5.46
N PHE A 216 -3.80 -1.81 -6.42
CA PHE A 216 -3.03 -0.61 -6.17
C PHE A 216 -3.37 0.52 -7.16
N THR A 217 -3.11 1.75 -6.71
CA THR A 217 -3.05 2.96 -7.51
C THR A 217 -1.59 3.41 -7.60
N ILE A 218 -1.07 3.56 -8.82
CA ILE A 218 0.18 4.32 -9.02
C ILE A 218 -0.15 5.81 -9.09
N ILE A 219 0.61 6.60 -8.35
CA ILE A 219 0.47 8.04 -8.24
C ILE A 219 1.68 8.64 -8.92
N ALA A 220 1.46 9.44 -9.96
CA ALA A 220 2.50 10.20 -10.62
C ALA A 220 2.27 11.68 -10.36
N PHE A 221 3.21 12.31 -9.66
CA PHE A 221 3.18 13.73 -9.35
C PHE A 221 3.75 14.56 -10.49
N LYS A 222 3.38 15.85 -10.53
CA LYS A 222 3.73 16.77 -11.62
C LYS A 222 5.24 16.93 -11.82
N ASN A 223 6.04 16.77 -10.76
CA ASN A 223 7.50 16.83 -10.76
C ASN A 223 8.20 15.49 -11.14
N GLY A 224 7.44 14.48 -11.57
CA GLY A 224 7.97 13.15 -11.91
C GLY A 224 8.24 12.24 -10.72
N GLN A 225 7.93 12.66 -9.49
CA GLN A 225 7.91 11.78 -8.32
C GLN A 225 6.75 10.79 -8.39
N LEU A 226 6.91 9.62 -7.74
CA LEU A 226 5.93 8.54 -7.81
C LEU A 226 5.59 7.95 -6.44
N GLY A 227 4.54 7.16 -6.40
CA GLY A 227 4.40 6.17 -5.36
C GLY A 227 3.15 5.34 -5.55
N LEU A 228 2.85 4.53 -4.57
CA LEU A 228 1.72 3.61 -4.61
C LEU A 228 0.81 3.85 -3.42
N ASN A 229 -0.49 3.71 -3.67
CA ASN A 229 -1.49 3.41 -2.66
C ASN A 229 -1.99 1.98 -2.90
N THR A 230 -2.07 1.14 -1.87
CA THR A 230 -2.30 -0.30 -2.03
C THR A 230 -3.45 -0.79 -1.14
N GLU A 231 -4.39 -1.50 -1.73
CA GLU A 231 -5.46 -2.20 -0.99
C GLU A 231 -4.90 -3.45 -0.30
N HIS A 232 -5.20 -3.65 0.98
CA HIS A 232 -4.44 -4.60 1.80
C HIS A 232 -5.05 -6.02 1.85
N ALA A 233 -6.29 -6.20 1.38
CA ALA A 233 -6.95 -7.49 1.48
C ALA A 233 -6.30 -8.56 0.58
N TRP A 234 -5.74 -8.18 -0.57
CA TRP A 234 -5.16 -9.14 -1.52
C TRP A 234 -3.73 -9.59 -1.16
N ALA A 235 -2.91 -8.72 -0.55
CA ALA A 235 -1.55 -9.06 -0.14
C ALA A 235 -0.97 -8.21 1.00
N ASP A 236 0.18 -8.65 1.50
CA ASP A 236 1.04 -7.95 2.44
C ASP A 236 2.12 -7.12 1.74
N ALA A 237 2.64 -6.09 2.41
CA ALA A 237 3.54 -5.09 1.84
C ALA A 237 4.78 -5.64 1.10
N PRO A 238 5.46 -6.72 1.54
CA PRO A 238 6.61 -7.26 0.81
C PRO A 238 6.30 -7.71 -0.63
N ILE A 239 5.04 -8.04 -0.94
CA ILE A 239 4.62 -8.45 -2.28
C ILE A 239 4.65 -7.25 -3.24
N ILE A 240 4.10 -6.11 -2.84
CA ILE A 240 4.16 -4.89 -3.65
C ILE A 240 5.57 -4.28 -3.66
N GLY A 241 6.33 -4.43 -2.56
CA GLY A 241 7.73 -4.01 -2.49
C GLY A 241 8.60 -4.68 -3.56
N HIS A 242 8.39 -5.98 -3.81
CA HIS A 242 9.11 -6.70 -4.87
C HIS A 242 8.82 -6.16 -6.28
N LEU A 243 7.55 -5.82 -6.59
CA LEU A 243 7.19 -5.13 -7.82
C LEU A 243 7.92 -3.78 -7.91
N TRP A 244 7.85 -3.02 -6.83
CA TRP A 244 8.36 -1.65 -6.79
C TRP A 244 9.87 -1.60 -7.00
N GLU A 245 10.63 -2.46 -6.33
CA GLU A 245 12.08 -2.60 -6.54
C GLU A 245 12.42 -2.97 -7.98
N PHE A 246 11.71 -3.94 -8.57
CA PHE A 246 11.91 -4.32 -9.98
C PHE A 246 11.66 -3.15 -10.92
N VAL A 247 10.56 -2.43 -10.72
CA VAL A 247 10.12 -1.33 -11.59
C VAL A 247 11.09 -0.15 -11.50
N LEU A 248 11.47 0.27 -10.30
CA LEU A 248 12.41 1.38 -10.11
C LEU A 248 13.82 1.06 -10.62
N GLY A 249 14.27 -0.18 -10.45
CA GLY A 249 15.51 -0.66 -11.02
C GLY A 249 15.46 -0.69 -12.55
N THR A 250 14.37 -1.20 -13.13
CA THR A 250 14.18 -1.26 -14.58
C THR A 250 14.16 0.12 -15.21
N ASP A 251 13.46 1.06 -14.59
CA ASP A 251 13.37 2.43 -15.09
C ASP A 251 14.74 3.12 -15.12
N THR A 252 15.48 3.02 -14.01
CA THR A 252 16.81 3.64 -13.86
C THR A 252 17.89 2.99 -14.71
N PHE A 253 17.93 1.66 -14.78
CA PHE A 253 19.06 0.93 -15.35
C PHE A 253 18.81 0.32 -16.74
N HIS A 254 17.56 0.28 -17.22
CA HIS A 254 17.22 -0.40 -18.48
C HIS A 254 16.43 0.45 -19.47
N LEU A 255 15.50 1.30 -19.00
CA LEU A 255 14.66 2.11 -19.89
C LEU A 255 15.30 3.49 -20.16
N GLY A 256 15.61 4.25 -19.10
CA GLY A 256 16.26 5.56 -19.22
C GLY A 256 15.42 6.63 -19.94
N TYR A 257 16.05 7.78 -20.19
CA TYR A 257 15.43 8.97 -20.76
C TYR A 257 16.38 9.68 -21.74
N THR A 258 15.84 10.52 -22.62
CA THR A 258 16.61 11.46 -23.45
C THR A 258 17.24 12.54 -22.58
N GLU A 259 18.16 13.33 -23.15
CA GLU A 259 18.73 14.51 -22.48
C GLU A 259 17.66 15.54 -22.06
N THR A 260 16.54 15.57 -22.78
CA THR A 260 15.38 16.42 -22.48
C THR A 260 14.39 15.78 -21.49
N GLY A 261 14.68 14.59 -20.97
CA GLY A 261 13.87 13.91 -19.95
C GLY A 261 12.68 13.10 -20.47
N HIS A 262 12.54 12.92 -21.78
CA HIS A 262 11.48 12.14 -22.41
C HIS A 262 11.87 10.66 -22.51
N CYS A 263 10.90 9.76 -22.68
CA CYS A 263 11.18 8.35 -22.91
C CYS A 263 11.98 8.15 -24.21
N LEU A 264 12.91 7.20 -24.20
CA LEU A 264 13.66 6.84 -25.40
C LEU A 264 12.76 6.24 -26.49
N GLY A 265 13.08 6.57 -27.74
CA GLY A 265 12.38 6.07 -28.93
C GLY A 265 11.55 7.14 -29.64
N LYS A 266 10.74 6.71 -30.62
CA LYS A 266 9.83 7.58 -31.37
C LYS A 266 8.40 7.10 -31.17
N PRO A 267 7.48 7.95 -30.67
CA PRO A 267 6.10 7.56 -30.45
C PRO A 267 5.37 7.33 -31.78
N ASN A 268 4.38 6.44 -31.77
CA ASN A 268 3.49 6.20 -32.89
C ASN A 268 2.27 7.15 -32.81
N PRO A 269 2.19 8.22 -33.62
CA PRO A 269 1.11 9.19 -33.53
C PRO A 269 -0.27 8.62 -33.92
N MET A 270 -0.29 7.50 -34.67
CA MET A 270 -1.50 6.85 -35.16
C MET A 270 -2.25 6.06 -34.09
N LEU A 271 -1.67 5.90 -32.90
CA LEU A 271 -2.35 5.22 -31.79
C LEU A 271 -3.64 5.95 -31.43
N MET A 272 -4.69 5.17 -31.18
CA MET A 272 -5.97 5.69 -30.70
C MET A 272 -5.77 6.46 -29.40
N ALA A 273 -6.37 7.65 -29.31
CA ALA A 273 -6.34 8.47 -28.12
C ALA A 273 -6.96 7.75 -26.90
N PRO A 274 -6.58 8.13 -25.67
CA PRO A 274 -7.23 7.64 -24.46
C PRO A 274 -8.75 7.82 -24.51
N GLN A 275 -9.49 6.80 -24.08
CA GLN A 275 -10.95 6.85 -24.07
C GLN A 275 -11.42 7.59 -22.82
N ARG A 276 -12.06 8.76 -22.99
CA ARG A 276 -12.74 9.47 -21.91
C ARG A 276 -13.95 8.67 -21.40
N LEU A 277 -13.97 8.34 -20.11
CA LEU A 277 -15.11 7.65 -19.50
C LEU A 277 -16.29 8.61 -19.32
N GLN A 278 -17.49 8.13 -19.62
CA GLN A 278 -18.71 8.92 -19.59
C GLN A 278 -19.58 8.53 -18.41
N TRP A 279 -20.14 9.51 -17.73
CA TRP A 279 -20.93 9.33 -16.53
C TRP A 279 -22.27 10.06 -16.63
N ASP A 280 -23.25 9.50 -15.96
CA ASP A 280 -24.56 10.11 -15.73
C ASP A 280 -24.82 10.10 -14.23
N ILE A 281 -24.38 11.15 -13.53
CA ILE A 281 -24.37 11.21 -12.07
C ILE A 281 -25.51 12.13 -11.60
N PRO A 282 -26.67 11.57 -11.24
CA PRO A 282 -27.81 12.38 -10.81
C PRO A 282 -27.52 13.05 -9.46
N GLU A 283 -28.26 14.11 -9.14
CA GLU A 283 -28.06 14.93 -7.94
C GLU A 283 -28.05 14.12 -6.64
N GLN A 284 -28.88 13.07 -6.54
CA GLN A 284 -28.91 12.17 -5.38
C GLN A 284 -27.57 11.43 -5.21
N CYS A 285 -26.95 10.98 -6.31
CA CYS A 285 -25.63 10.35 -6.27
C CYS A 285 -24.54 11.36 -5.90
N ARG A 286 -24.64 12.59 -6.41
CA ARG A 286 -23.71 13.69 -6.09
C ARG A 286 -23.69 14.00 -4.59
N ALA A 287 -24.85 13.98 -3.92
CA ALA A 287 -24.93 14.16 -2.48
C ALA A 287 -24.21 13.03 -1.70
N ILE A 288 -24.31 11.78 -2.17
CA ILE A 288 -23.61 10.63 -1.55
C ILE A 288 -22.10 10.72 -1.76
N ILE A 289 -21.66 11.15 -2.95
CA ILE A 289 -20.25 11.41 -3.26
C ILE A 289 -19.69 12.46 -2.28
N GLU A 290 -20.40 13.57 -2.10
CA GLU A 290 -19.96 14.65 -1.20
C GLU A 290 -19.93 14.18 0.26
N ASN A 291 -20.93 13.43 0.72
CA ASN A 291 -20.91 12.85 2.08
C ASN A 291 -19.69 11.93 2.28
N SER A 292 -19.43 11.04 1.33
CA SER A 292 -18.29 10.12 1.37
C SER A 292 -16.95 10.88 1.39
N TYR A 293 -16.87 11.98 0.64
CA TYR A 293 -15.72 12.88 0.66
C TYR A 293 -15.54 13.54 2.04
N GLN A 294 -16.59 14.07 2.66
CA GLN A 294 -16.49 14.69 3.99
C GLN A 294 -16.03 13.70 5.06
N VAL A 295 -16.55 12.45 5.03
CA VAL A 295 -16.10 11.38 5.93
C VAL A 295 -14.62 11.06 5.72
N ALA A 296 -14.20 10.86 4.48
CA ALA A 296 -12.82 10.55 4.15
C ALA A 296 -11.86 11.70 4.49
N LYS A 297 -12.28 12.95 4.22
CA LYS A 297 -11.52 14.15 4.53
C LYS A 297 -11.31 14.32 6.03
N ALA A 298 -12.37 14.14 6.84
CA ALA A 298 -12.25 14.21 8.29
C ALA A 298 -11.24 13.17 8.83
N LEU A 299 -11.22 11.96 8.27
CA LEU A 299 -10.22 10.94 8.62
C LEU A 299 -8.80 11.35 8.20
N ALA A 300 -8.63 11.87 6.99
CA ALA A 300 -7.33 12.30 6.49
C ALA A 300 -6.76 13.49 7.29
N ASP A 301 -7.60 14.45 7.65
CA ASP A 301 -7.20 15.62 8.43
C ASP A 301 -6.76 15.26 9.86
N ASP A 302 -7.27 14.16 10.43
CA ASP A 302 -6.90 13.63 11.76
C ASP A 302 -5.57 12.85 11.74
N VAL A 303 -5.02 12.53 10.56
CA VAL A 303 -3.75 11.78 10.46
C VAL A 303 -2.56 12.68 10.82
N VAL A 304 -1.86 12.31 11.89
CA VAL A 304 -0.51 12.78 12.17
C VAL A 304 0.49 11.76 11.65
N LEU A 305 1.17 12.11 10.56
CA LEU A 305 2.23 11.30 9.96
C LEU A 305 3.57 12.02 10.16
N TYR A 306 4.56 11.30 10.67
CA TYR A 306 5.94 11.77 10.77
C TYR A 306 6.87 10.75 10.14
N CYS A 307 7.48 11.13 9.02
CA CYS A 307 8.46 10.34 8.30
C CYS A 307 9.82 11.05 8.39
N PHE A 308 10.85 10.31 8.79
CA PHE A 308 12.20 10.84 8.93
C PHE A 308 13.25 9.82 8.49
N GLN A 309 14.46 10.32 8.22
CA GLN A 309 15.60 9.49 7.87
C GLN A 309 16.50 9.31 9.09
N PHE A 310 16.83 8.07 9.41
CA PHE A 310 17.84 7.77 10.40
C PHE A 310 19.20 7.59 9.72
N LEU A 311 19.99 8.67 9.67
CA LEU A 311 21.28 8.73 8.97
C LEU A 311 22.52 8.25 9.77
N PRO A 312 22.60 8.34 11.12
CA PRO A 312 23.84 8.05 11.84
C PRO A 312 24.43 6.66 11.61
N PHE A 313 23.58 5.65 11.41
CA PHE A 313 23.99 4.29 11.07
C PHE A 313 22.82 3.47 10.52
N GLY A 314 23.13 2.30 9.96
CA GLY A 314 22.11 1.32 9.55
C GLY A 314 22.46 -0.12 9.98
N LYS A 315 21.86 -1.10 9.30
CA LYS A 315 22.03 -2.54 9.59
C LYS A 315 23.48 -2.99 9.68
N GLY A 316 24.40 -2.35 8.95
CA GLY A 316 25.82 -2.67 8.94
C GLY A 316 26.48 -2.55 10.32
N LEU A 317 26.22 -1.46 11.05
CA LEU A 317 26.78 -1.26 12.40
C LEU A 317 26.12 -2.21 13.41
N ILE A 318 24.79 -2.32 13.37
CA ILE A 318 24.03 -3.18 14.30
C ILE A 318 24.50 -4.64 14.19
N LYS A 319 24.75 -5.13 12.97
CA LYS A 319 25.27 -6.49 12.76
C LYS A 319 26.69 -6.69 13.28
N LYS A 320 27.57 -5.68 13.24
CA LYS A 320 28.91 -5.75 13.86
C LYS A 320 28.82 -5.96 15.37
N CYS A 321 27.75 -5.46 16.00
CA CYS A 321 27.44 -5.69 17.41
C CYS A 321 26.77 -7.06 17.68
N ARG A 322 26.65 -7.93 16.67
CA ARG A 322 26.02 -9.26 16.75
C ARG A 322 24.54 -9.22 17.17
N THR A 323 23.83 -8.18 16.76
CA THR A 323 22.40 -7.98 17.05
C THR A 323 21.58 -7.99 15.77
N SER A 324 20.34 -8.50 15.81
CA SER A 324 19.40 -8.36 14.69
C SER A 324 18.97 -6.89 14.57
N PRO A 325 19.07 -6.28 13.37
CA PRO A 325 18.57 -4.92 13.13
C PRO A 325 17.09 -4.75 13.50
N ASP A 326 16.27 -5.76 13.19
CA ASP A 326 14.85 -5.77 13.51
C ASP A 326 14.59 -5.71 15.02
N ALA A 327 15.19 -6.65 15.77
CA ALA A 327 15.10 -6.66 17.24
C ALA A 327 15.63 -5.36 17.87
N PHE A 328 16.71 -4.80 17.31
CA PHE A 328 17.25 -3.52 17.78
C PHE A 328 16.22 -2.39 17.66
N VAL A 329 15.55 -2.27 16.51
CA VAL A 329 14.53 -1.24 16.27
C VAL A 329 13.29 -1.46 17.14
N GLN A 330 12.81 -2.69 17.25
CA GLN A 330 11.65 -3.02 18.09
C GLN A 330 11.90 -2.70 19.58
N ILE A 331 13.08 -3.04 20.10
CA ILE A 331 13.45 -2.71 21.49
C ILE A 331 13.66 -1.20 21.67
N ALA A 332 14.25 -0.52 20.70
CA ALA A 332 14.36 0.94 20.71
C ALA A 332 12.98 1.61 20.73
N LEU A 333 12.00 1.06 20.01
CA LEU A 333 10.62 1.52 20.03
C LEU A 333 9.95 1.31 21.40
N GLN A 334 10.18 0.16 22.06
CA GLN A 334 9.71 -0.07 23.43
C GLN A 334 10.27 0.99 24.39
N LEU A 335 11.56 1.30 24.28
CA LEU A 335 12.22 2.33 25.10
C LEU A 335 11.65 3.73 24.82
N ALA A 336 11.49 4.09 23.54
CA ALA A 336 10.94 5.38 23.14
C ALA A 336 9.52 5.57 23.66
N HIS A 337 8.65 4.57 23.49
CA HIS A 337 7.28 4.61 23.98
C HIS A 337 7.21 4.74 25.50
N PHE A 338 8.01 3.97 26.24
CA PHE A 338 8.02 4.04 27.70
C PHE A 338 8.51 5.40 28.21
N ARG A 339 9.50 6.02 27.55
CA ARG A 339 9.96 7.38 27.89
C ARG A 339 8.88 8.44 27.63
N ASP A 340 8.12 8.31 26.55
CA ASP A 340 7.05 9.25 26.19
C ASP A 340 5.80 9.08 27.08
N ARG A 341 5.40 7.84 27.36
CA ARG A 341 4.10 7.54 28.01
C ARG A 341 4.18 7.07 29.46
N GLY A 342 5.36 6.74 29.95
CA GLY A 342 5.58 6.23 31.31
C GLY A 342 4.99 4.84 31.58
N LYS A 343 4.54 4.12 30.54
CA LYS A 343 3.95 2.78 30.66
C LYS A 343 4.21 1.93 29.43
N PHE A 344 4.11 0.62 29.60
CA PHE A 344 4.15 -0.36 28.52
C PHE A 344 2.78 -0.52 27.85
N CYS A 345 2.77 -1.05 26.64
CA CYS A 345 1.55 -1.36 25.91
C CYS A 345 1.73 -2.57 24.98
N LEU A 346 0.62 -3.18 24.58
CA LEU A 346 0.63 -4.19 23.54
C LEU A 346 1.20 -3.62 22.24
N THR A 347 2.22 -4.31 21.73
CA THR A 347 2.92 -3.97 20.50
C THR A 347 2.81 -5.11 19.51
N TYR A 348 2.20 -4.84 18.37
CA TYR A 348 2.09 -5.74 17.24
C TYR A 348 3.26 -5.52 16.29
N GLU A 349 3.92 -6.60 15.90
CA GLU A 349 4.79 -6.65 14.73
C GLU A 349 4.32 -7.75 13.78
N ALA A 350 4.22 -7.44 12.49
CA ALA A 350 3.89 -8.41 11.47
C ALA A 350 5.08 -9.37 11.20
N SER A 351 4.81 -10.68 11.21
CA SER A 351 5.75 -11.70 10.77
C SER A 351 5.14 -12.53 9.65
N MET A 352 5.83 -12.65 8.53
CA MET A 352 5.32 -13.40 7.38
C MET A 352 5.32 -14.91 7.65
N THR A 353 4.22 -15.58 7.33
CA THR A 353 4.08 -17.05 7.42
C THR A 353 4.16 -17.72 6.06
N ARG A 354 4.80 -17.07 5.08
CA ARG A 354 4.88 -17.53 3.69
C ARG A 354 5.70 -18.83 3.50
N MET A 355 6.30 -19.39 4.55
CA MET A 355 6.83 -20.77 4.50
C MET A 355 5.71 -21.82 4.38
N PHE A 356 4.46 -21.43 4.66
CA PHE A 356 3.28 -22.27 4.45
C PHE A 356 2.52 -21.85 3.19
N ARG A 357 1.80 -22.80 2.59
CA ARG A 357 0.89 -22.53 1.47
C ARG A 357 -0.13 -21.46 1.89
N GLU A 358 -0.25 -20.43 1.06
CA GLU A 358 -1.18 -19.29 1.27
C GLU A 358 -0.94 -18.53 2.58
N GLY A 359 0.26 -18.67 3.17
CA GLY A 359 0.67 -17.94 4.35
C GLY A 359 0.66 -16.43 4.11
N ARG A 360 0.03 -15.71 5.06
CA ARG A 360 0.01 -14.25 5.16
C ARG A 360 0.91 -13.84 6.32
N THR A 361 0.31 -13.56 7.47
CA THR A 361 0.99 -13.02 8.64
C THR A 361 0.58 -13.71 9.94
N GLU A 362 1.52 -13.74 10.88
CA GLU A 362 1.33 -13.94 12.31
C GLU A 362 1.81 -12.67 13.06
N THR A 363 1.45 -12.53 14.33
CA THR A 363 1.86 -11.45 15.23
C THR A 363 3.08 -11.85 16.05
N VAL A 364 4.08 -10.97 16.10
CA VAL A 364 5.12 -10.96 17.13
C VAL A 364 4.74 -9.91 18.17
N ARG A 365 4.66 -10.31 19.44
CA ARG A 365 4.36 -9.41 20.55
C ARG A 365 5.67 -8.83 21.11
N SER A 366 6.10 -7.68 20.59
CA SER A 366 7.42 -7.10 20.93
C SER A 366 7.55 -6.67 22.40
N CYS A 367 6.44 -6.37 23.07
CA CYS A 367 6.42 -6.04 24.49
C CYS A 367 6.49 -7.33 25.33
N THR A 368 7.71 -7.71 25.72
CA THR A 368 8.04 -8.91 26.50
C THR A 368 8.63 -8.53 27.84
N SER A 369 8.59 -9.45 28.82
CA SER A 369 9.24 -9.25 30.13
C SER A 369 10.72 -8.90 30.00
N GLU A 370 11.42 -9.49 29.02
CA GLU A 370 12.82 -9.20 28.75
C GLU A 370 13.02 -7.79 28.19
N SER A 371 12.17 -7.35 27.25
CA SER A 371 12.23 -5.97 26.75
C SER A 371 11.87 -4.94 27.82
N THR A 372 10.87 -5.22 28.66
CA THR A 372 10.46 -4.30 29.73
C THR A 372 11.54 -4.17 30.80
N ALA A 373 12.20 -5.28 31.16
CA ALA A 373 13.32 -5.27 32.11
C ALA A 373 14.50 -4.43 31.58
N PHE A 374 14.85 -4.57 30.30
CA PHE A 374 15.87 -3.71 29.69
C PHE A 374 15.45 -2.23 29.71
N VAL A 375 14.22 -1.92 29.33
CA VAL A 375 13.72 -0.54 29.27
C VAL A 375 13.70 0.11 30.66
N GLN A 376 13.23 -0.60 31.69
CA GLN A 376 13.23 -0.11 33.07
C GLN A 376 14.65 0.21 33.54
N ALA A 377 15.58 -0.74 33.40
CA ALA A 377 16.97 -0.54 33.80
C ALA A 377 17.63 0.63 33.05
N MET A 378 17.31 0.80 31.76
CA MET A 378 17.83 1.90 30.93
C MET A 378 17.28 3.28 31.34
N VAL A 379 16.08 3.34 31.93
CA VAL A 379 15.46 4.59 32.40
C VAL A 379 15.86 4.93 33.84
N GLU A 380 16.03 3.93 34.71
CA GLU A 380 16.49 4.13 36.09
C GLU A 380 17.89 4.74 36.17
N GLY A 381 18.77 4.40 35.21
CA GLY A 381 20.08 5.03 35.05
C GLY A 381 21.12 4.70 36.13
N SER A 382 20.77 3.89 37.14
CA SER A 382 21.65 3.46 38.24
C SER A 382 22.42 2.16 37.96
N HIS A 383 22.09 1.46 36.86
CA HIS A 383 22.68 0.17 36.49
C HIS A 383 24.06 0.32 35.86
N MET A 384 24.94 -0.67 36.06
CA MET A 384 26.23 -0.68 35.36
C MET A 384 26.05 -0.95 33.87
N LYS A 385 26.95 -0.43 33.04
CA LYS A 385 26.93 -0.64 31.58
C LYS A 385 26.91 -2.12 31.19
N ALA A 386 27.59 -2.98 31.95
CA ALA A 386 27.61 -4.42 31.70
C ALA A 386 26.22 -5.07 31.88
N ASP A 387 25.47 -4.64 32.90
CA ASP A 387 24.14 -5.15 33.21
C ASP A 387 23.14 -4.73 32.11
N LEU A 388 23.19 -3.47 31.67
CA LEU A 388 22.37 -2.96 30.57
C LEU A 388 22.62 -3.73 29.26
N GLN A 389 23.90 -4.05 28.97
CA GLN A 389 24.25 -4.84 27.79
C GLN A 389 23.71 -6.27 27.87
N ASP A 390 23.74 -6.90 29.05
CA ASP A 390 23.20 -8.24 29.23
C ASP A 390 21.67 -8.27 29.07
N LEU A 391 20.97 -7.33 29.69
CA LEU A 391 19.52 -7.16 29.53
C LEU A 391 19.13 -6.92 28.06
N PHE A 392 19.86 -6.04 27.36
CA PHE A 392 19.63 -5.79 25.94
C PHE A 392 19.81 -7.05 25.09
N ARG A 393 20.86 -7.85 25.36
CA ARG A 393 21.10 -9.12 24.65
C ARG A 393 19.99 -10.13 24.91
N LYS A 394 19.48 -10.22 26.15
CA LYS A 394 18.35 -11.10 26.50
C LYS A 394 17.08 -10.70 25.75
N ALA A 395 16.72 -9.42 25.79
CA ALA A 395 15.59 -8.87 25.03
C ALA A 395 15.73 -9.14 23.52
N SER A 396 16.92 -8.88 22.96
CA SER A 396 17.18 -9.09 21.52
C SER A 396 17.06 -10.56 21.11
N LYS A 397 17.56 -11.49 21.94
CA LYS A 397 17.45 -12.93 21.70
C LYS A 397 16.00 -13.42 21.81
N LYS A 398 15.26 -12.91 22.80
CA LYS A 398 13.84 -13.22 22.99
C LYS A 398 13.03 -12.80 21.78
N HIS A 399 13.20 -11.56 21.31
CA HIS A 399 12.52 -11.03 20.12
C HIS A 399 12.79 -11.89 18.89
N GLN A 400 14.05 -12.19 18.59
CA GLN A 400 14.42 -13.05 17.46
C GLN A 400 13.81 -14.46 17.56
N ASN A 401 13.77 -15.03 18.76
CA ASN A 401 13.16 -16.33 18.96
C ASN A 401 11.65 -16.29 18.68
N MET A 402 10.96 -15.28 19.20
CA MET A 402 9.52 -15.08 18.92
C MET A 402 9.24 -14.85 17.44
N TYR A 403 10.08 -14.07 16.75
CA TYR A 403 9.96 -13.87 15.32
C TYR A 403 10.10 -15.18 14.53
N ARG A 404 11.07 -16.03 14.90
CA ARG A 404 11.22 -17.37 14.30
C ARG A 404 9.99 -18.24 14.54
N LEU A 405 9.51 -18.28 15.79
CA LEU A 405 8.31 -19.04 16.14
C LEU A 405 7.08 -18.55 15.34
N ALA A 406 6.88 -17.24 15.22
CA ALA A 406 5.79 -16.67 14.43
C ALA A 406 5.89 -17.06 12.95
N MET A 407 7.06 -16.88 12.33
CA MET A 407 7.29 -17.28 10.93
C MET A 407 7.02 -18.76 10.68
N THR A 408 7.35 -19.63 11.64
CA THR A 408 7.13 -21.09 11.56
C THR A 408 5.76 -21.53 12.08
N GLY A 409 4.78 -20.61 12.21
CA GLY A 409 3.40 -20.95 12.56
C GLY A 409 3.19 -21.35 14.02
N CYS A 410 4.14 -21.03 14.90
CA CYS A 410 4.08 -21.25 16.34
C CYS A 410 3.73 -19.97 17.12
N GLY A 411 3.24 -18.93 16.45
CA GLY A 411 2.63 -17.78 17.11
C GLY A 411 1.23 -18.12 17.65
N ILE A 412 0.69 -17.24 18.49
CA ILE A 412 -0.54 -17.50 19.24
C ILE A 412 -1.74 -16.66 18.77
N ASP A 413 -1.50 -15.49 18.18
CA ASP A 413 -2.55 -14.52 17.90
C ASP A 413 -3.54 -15.00 16.82
N ARG A 414 -3.05 -15.60 15.72
CA ARG A 414 -3.97 -16.18 14.72
C ARG A 414 -4.71 -17.40 15.26
N HIS A 415 -4.10 -18.17 16.15
CA HIS A 415 -4.75 -19.30 16.82
C HIS A 415 -5.89 -18.81 17.74
N LEU A 416 -5.65 -17.81 18.60
CA LEU A 416 -6.68 -17.22 19.46
C LEU A 416 -7.82 -16.60 18.63
N PHE A 417 -7.49 -15.93 17.52
CA PHE A 417 -8.50 -15.40 16.60
C PHE A 417 -9.36 -16.51 15.99
N CYS A 418 -8.77 -17.65 15.62
CA CYS A 418 -9.52 -18.82 15.14
C CYS A 418 -10.50 -19.32 16.20
N LEU A 419 -10.05 -19.50 17.46
CA LEU A 419 -10.91 -19.91 18.57
C LEU A 419 -12.08 -18.95 18.79
N TYR A 420 -11.84 -17.64 18.65
CA TYR A 420 -12.88 -16.63 18.71
C TYR A 420 -13.90 -16.75 17.57
N LEU A 421 -13.47 -16.98 16.33
CA LEU A 421 -14.41 -17.19 15.22
C LEU A 421 -15.26 -18.44 15.42
N VAL A 422 -14.65 -19.53 15.90
CA VAL A 422 -15.36 -20.78 16.22
C VAL A 422 -16.35 -20.56 17.36
N SER A 423 -15.97 -19.85 18.44
CA SER A 423 -16.88 -19.58 19.56
C SER A 423 -18.09 -18.74 19.12
N LYS A 424 -17.89 -17.74 18.25
CA LYS A 424 -19.00 -16.97 17.66
C LYS A 424 -19.90 -17.82 16.78
N TYR A 425 -19.35 -18.72 15.98
CA TYR A 425 -20.14 -19.65 15.16
C TYR A 425 -20.98 -20.59 16.02
N LEU A 426 -20.42 -21.10 17.11
CA LEU A 426 -21.10 -22.03 18.03
C LEU A 426 -22.00 -21.34 19.06
N GLY A 427 -22.04 -20.00 19.10
CA GLY A 427 -22.79 -19.26 20.12
C GLY A 427 -22.23 -19.40 21.55
N VAL A 428 -20.95 -19.78 21.68
CA VAL A 428 -20.28 -19.99 22.98
C VAL A 428 -19.62 -18.69 23.44
N SER A 429 -19.94 -18.25 24.66
CA SER A 429 -19.23 -17.14 25.31
C SER A 429 -18.01 -17.64 26.07
N SER A 430 -16.87 -16.94 25.92
CA SER A 430 -15.63 -17.24 26.62
C SER A 430 -15.09 -15.95 27.25
N PRO A 431 -15.07 -15.85 28.59
CA PRO A 431 -14.49 -14.69 29.28
C PRO A 431 -13.02 -14.47 28.91
N PHE A 432 -12.23 -15.56 28.78
CA PHE A 432 -10.84 -15.49 28.36
C PHE A 432 -10.67 -14.86 26.96
N LEU A 433 -11.43 -15.33 25.96
CA LEU A 433 -11.34 -14.76 24.61
C LEU A 433 -11.84 -13.31 24.57
N ALA A 434 -12.86 -12.97 25.37
CA ALA A 434 -13.34 -11.60 25.49
C ALA A 434 -12.25 -10.68 26.08
N GLU A 435 -11.55 -11.13 27.12
CA GLU A 435 -10.46 -10.39 27.74
C GLU A 435 -9.27 -10.23 26.78
N VAL A 436 -8.73 -11.34 26.26
CA VAL A 436 -7.48 -11.34 25.49
C VAL A 436 -7.60 -10.58 24.15
N LEU A 437 -8.81 -10.46 23.61
CA LEU A 437 -9.10 -9.71 22.38
C LEU A 437 -9.59 -8.28 22.63
N SER A 438 -9.85 -7.90 23.89
CA SER A 438 -10.30 -6.54 24.24
C SER A 438 -9.16 -5.53 24.32
N GLU A 439 -7.93 -5.99 24.56
CA GLU A 439 -6.78 -5.11 24.69
C GLU A 439 -6.34 -4.56 23.31
N PRO A 440 -6.30 -3.23 23.13
CA PRO A 440 -5.92 -2.64 21.85
C PRO A 440 -4.41 -2.67 21.62
N TRP A 441 -4.01 -2.94 20.38
CA TRP A 441 -2.64 -2.70 19.91
C TRP A 441 -2.36 -1.21 19.82
N ARG A 442 -1.65 -0.65 20.82
CA ARG A 442 -1.29 0.78 20.84
C ARG A 442 -0.13 1.09 19.90
N LEU A 443 0.74 0.11 19.66
CA LEU A 443 1.77 0.16 18.65
C LEU A 443 1.52 -0.95 17.63
N SER A 444 1.40 -0.57 16.35
CA SER A 444 1.24 -1.49 15.23
C SER A 444 2.37 -1.24 14.24
N THR A 445 3.22 -2.24 14.06
CA THR A 445 4.50 -2.10 13.35
C THR A 445 4.69 -3.21 12.32
N SER A 446 5.54 -2.94 11.34
CA SER A 446 6.03 -3.92 10.38
C SER A 446 7.42 -3.46 9.93
N GLN A 447 8.26 -4.43 9.58
CA GLN A 447 9.45 -4.21 8.77
C GLN A 447 9.13 -4.41 7.29
#